data_AF-A0A3D1ICN9-F1
#
_entry.id   AF-A0A3D1ICN9-F1
#
_cell.length_a   1.000
_cell.length_b   1.000
_cell.length_c   1.000
_cell.angle_alpha   90.00
_cell.angle_beta   90.00
_cell.angle_gamma   90.00
#
_symmetry.space_group_name_H-M   'P 1'
#
loop_
_entity.id
_entity.type
_entity.pdbx_description
1 polymer ?
#
loop_
_entity_poly.entity_id
_entity_poly.type
_entity_poly.pdbx_seq_one_letter_code
_entity_poly.pdbx_strand_id
1 'polypeptide(L)'
;MNCRNAQAKLSALVDGELPGREALLVREHLLRCPRCAQEWRALRGLKLAMGQLPDVEPPEGLEERLLAAVRREKEASRPIRLWLPAAAAAVAACATLALLNLRADEPAVASKTLPPVPASFEVDRDQAYVAASDPFGPGPVVLAAGYGRR
;
A
#
# COMPACT_ATOMS: atom_id res chain seq x y z
N MET A 1 12.24 -25.58 -5.78
CA MET A 1 12.02 -25.59 -4.30
C MET A 1 11.83 -27.03 -3.82
N ASN A 2 12.23 -27.34 -2.58
CA ASN A 2 12.04 -28.67 -1.97
C ASN A 2 10.74 -28.73 -1.12
N CYS A 3 10.31 -29.95 -0.76
CA CYS A 3 9.05 -30.15 -0.02
C CYS A 3 9.06 -29.47 1.35
N ARG A 4 10.16 -29.54 2.11
CA ARG A 4 10.24 -28.93 3.45
C ARG A 4 9.97 -27.42 3.41
N ASN A 5 10.57 -26.71 2.45
CA ASN A 5 10.37 -25.27 2.28
C ASN A 5 8.95 -24.95 1.80
N ALA A 6 8.41 -25.74 0.86
CA ALA A 6 7.04 -25.58 0.40
C ALA A 6 6.02 -25.78 1.53
N GLN A 7 6.17 -26.85 2.32
CA GLN A 7 5.31 -27.18 3.46
C GLN A 7 5.28 -26.07 4.51
N ALA A 8 6.45 -25.52 4.86
CA ALA A 8 6.56 -24.40 5.80
C ALA A 8 5.83 -23.13 5.34
N LYS A 9 5.54 -23.01 4.04
CA LYS A 9 4.91 -21.84 3.42
C LYS A 9 3.45 -22.05 3.04
N LEU A 10 2.87 -23.23 3.26
CA LEU A 10 1.50 -23.52 2.82
C LEU A 10 0.44 -22.69 3.56
N SER A 11 0.60 -22.46 4.87
CA SER A 11 -0.35 -21.62 5.63
C SER A 11 -0.32 -20.18 5.12
N ALA A 12 0.87 -19.58 5.06
CA ALA A 12 1.05 -18.23 4.53
C ALA A 12 0.54 -18.08 3.09
N LEU A 13 0.66 -19.12 2.26
CA LEU A 13 0.06 -19.14 0.91
C LEU A 13 -1.48 -19.14 0.96
N VAL A 14 -2.08 -19.90 1.87
CA VAL A 14 -3.54 -19.94 2.09
C VAL A 14 -4.07 -18.62 2.66
N ASP A 15 -3.23 -17.91 3.41
CA ASP A 15 -3.55 -16.61 4.02
C ASP A 15 -3.25 -15.41 3.11
N GLY A 16 -2.56 -15.62 1.99
CA GLY A 16 -2.22 -14.55 1.04
C GLY A 16 -1.06 -13.67 1.52
N GLU A 17 -0.25 -14.17 2.46
CA GLU A 17 0.83 -13.41 3.11
C GLU A 17 2.18 -13.56 2.38
N LEU A 18 2.28 -14.48 1.42
CA LEU A 18 3.51 -14.65 0.65
C LEU A 18 3.67 -13.57 -0.41
N PRO A 19 4.88 -12.98 -0.58
CA PRO A 19 5.16 -12.08 -1.69
C PRO A 19 5.07 -12.82 -3.03
N GLY A 20 4.75 -12.11 -4.11
CA GLY A 20 4.40 -12.71 -5.41
C GLY A 20 5.41 -13.73 -5.93
N ARG A 21 6.71 -13.45 -5.81
CA ARG A 21 7.76 -14.38 -6.23
C ARG A 21 7.74 -15.69 -5.43
N GLU A 22 7.58 -15.61 -4.11
CA GLU A 22 7.53 -16.80 -3.27
C GLU A 22 6.25 -17.60 -3.48
N ALA A 23 5.11 -16.91 -3.62
CA ALA A 23 3.83 -17.55 -3.93
C ALA A 23 3.91 -18.34 -5.24
N LEU A 24 4.54 -17.78 -6.29
CA LEU A 24 4.77 -18.47 -7.56
C LEU A 24 5.62 -19.73 -7.40
N LEU A 25 6.73 -19.65 -6.66
CA LEU A 25 7.60 -20.80 -6.41
C LEU A 25 6.88 -21.93 -5.66
N VAL A 26 6.03 -21.60 -4.68
CA VAL A 26 5.21 -22.60 -3.98
C VAL A 26 4.20 -23.21 -4.93
N ARG A 27 3.47 -22.40 -5.71
CA ARG A 27 2.47 -22.89 -6.68
C ARG A 27 3.09 -23.81 -7.74
N GLU A 28 4.26 -23.46 -8.29
CA GLU A 28 5.00 -24.31 -9.23
C GLU A 28 5.36 -25.66 -8.60
N HIS A 29 5.75 -25.67 -7.32
CA HIS A 29 6.01 -26.91 -6.59
C HIS A 29 4.74 -27.76 -6.42
N LEU A 30 3.58 -27.14 -6.11
CA LEU A 30 2.31 -27.86 -5.97
C LEU A 30 1.89 -28.57 -7.27
N LEU A 31 2.21 -28.02 -8.43
CA LEU A 31 1.94 -28.66 -9.73
C LEU A 31 2.76 -29.95 -9.93
N ARG A 32 3.93 -30.06 -9.30
CA ARG A 32 4.86 -31.18 -9.47
C ARG A 32 4.84 -32.18 -8.31
N CYS A 33 4.32 -31.77 -7.14
CA CYS A 33 4.35 -32.57 -5.91
C CYS A 33 2.94 -32.86 -5.40
N PRO A 34 2.39 -34.07 -5.63
CA PRO A 34 1.01 -34.40 -5.25
C PRO A 34 0.78 -34.39 -3.73
N ARG A 35 1.81 -34.72 -2.94
CA ARG A 35 1.75 -34.68 -1.47
C ARG A 35 1.55 -33.26 -0.95
N CYS A 36 2.37 -32.31 -1.39
CA CYS A 36 2.22 -30.91 -0.97
C CYS A 36 0.90 -30.32 -1.49
N ALA A 37 0.46 -30.71 -2.69
CA ALA A 37 -0.84 -30.30 -3.23
C ALA A 37 -2.02 -30.82 -2.40
N GLN A 38 -1.93 -32.03 -1.84
CA GLN A 38 -2.95 -32.58 -0.94
C GLN A 38 -2.99 -31.83 0.38
N GLU A 39 -1.83 -31.58 0.99
CA GLU A 39 -1.72 -30.81 2.23
C GLU A 39 -2.28 -29.38 2.05
N TRP A 40 -1.94 -28.71 0.95
CA TRP A 40 -2.50 -27.40 0.61
C TRP A 40 -4.03 -27.42 0.47
N ARG A 41 -4.58 -28.42 -0.24
CA ARG A 41 -6.05 -28.58 -0.38
C ARG A 41 -6.74 -28.81 0.97
N ALA A 42 -6.12 -29.58 1.86
CA ALA A 42 -6.65 -29.83 3.20
C ALA A 42 -6.72 -28.53 4.03
N LEU A 43 -5.62 -27.75 4.04
CA LEU A 43 -5.57 -26.44 4.72
C LEU A 43 -6.61 -25.46 4.17
N ARG A 44 -6.71 -25.37 2.83
CA ARG A 44 -7.71 -24.52 2.18
C ARG A 44 -9.14 -24.95 2.51
N GLY A 45 -9.40 -26.26 2.52
CA GLY A 45 -10.70 -26.81 2.89
C GLY A 45 -11.10 -26.45 4.32
N LEU A 46 -10.16 -26.55 5.27
CA LEU A 46 -10.39 -26.13 6.65
C LEU A 46 -10.74 -24.64 6.75
N LYS A 47 -9.97 -23.77 6.08
CA LYS A 47 -10.24 -22.32 6.07
C LYS A 47 -11.62 -21.99 5.50
N LEU A 48 -12.02 -22.65 4.41
CA LEU A 48 -13.34 -22.46 3.81
C LEU A 48 -14.47 -22.92 4.75
N ALA A 49 -14.29 -24.06 5.43
CA ALA A 49 -15.28 -24.54 6.40
C ALA A 49 -15.42 -23.57 7.59
N MET A 50 -14.30 -22.99 8.06
CA MET A 50 -14.34 -21.97 9.11
C MET A 50 -15.04 -20.70 8.66
N GLY A 51 -14.90 -20.30 7.39
CA GLY A 51 -15.58 -19.14 6.83
C GLY A 51 -17.09 -19.32 6.63
N GLN A 52 -17.64 -20.52 6.85
CA GLN A 52 -19.09 -20.79 6.81
C GLN A 52 -19.76 -20.65 8.17
N LEU A 53 -18.99 -20.35 9.23
CA LEU A 53 -19.60 -20.06 10.53
C LEU A 53 -20.48 -18.81 10.42
N PRO A 54 -21.58 -18.74 11.19
CA PRO A 54 -22.45 -17.58 11.18
C PRO A 54 -21.66 -16.33 11.62
N ASP A 55 -21.85 -15.24 10.89
CA ASP A 55 -21.29 -13.95 11.26
C ASP A 55 -21.88 -13.46 12.58
N VAL A 56 -21.03 -12.84 13.39
CA VAL A 56 -21.45 -12.17 14.62
C VAL A 56 -21.87 -10.75 14.26
N GLU A 57 -23.11 -10.39 14.59
CA GLU A 57 -23.60 -9.03 14.35
C GLU A 57 -22.74 -8.02 15.14
N PRO A 58 -22.20 -6.99 14.48
CA PRO A 58 -21.46 -5.94 15.18
C PRO A 58 -22.38 -5.20 16.17
N PRO A 59 -21.84 -4.67 17.28
CA PRO A 59 -22.63 -3.85 18.19
C PRO A 59 -23.20 -2.61 17.49
N GLU A 60 -24.40 -2.21 17.90
CA GLU A 60 -25.06 -1.00 17.37
C GLU A 60 -24.13 0.22 17.42
N GLY A 61 -24.08 0.98 16.33
CA GLY A 61 -23.26 2.19 16.24
C GLY A 61 -21.76 1.96 15.98
N LEU A 62 -21.31 0.71 15.74
CA LEU A 62 -19.90 0.42 15.46
C LEU A 62 -19.41 1.14 14.20
N GLU A 63 -20.21 1.14 13.13
CA GLU A 63 -19.84 1.73 11.85
C GLU A 63 -19.58 3.23 11.98
N GLU A 64 -20.50 3.96 12.61
CA GLU A 64 -20.38 5.41 12.82
C GLU A 64 -19.16 5.75 13.67
N ARG A 65 -18.92 4.97 14.74
CA ARG A 65 -17.75 5.15 15.62
C ARG A 65 -16.45 4.88 14.88
N LEU A 66 -16.39 3.83 14.07
CA LEU A 66 -15.23 3.49 13.26
C LEU A 66 -14.93 4.58 12.23
N LEU A 67 -15.95 5.01 11.48
CA LEU A 67 -15.81 6.08 10.50
C LEU A 67 -15.39 7.41 11.15
N ALA A 68 -15.93 7.74 12.32
CA ALA A 68 -15.53 8.92 13.07
C ALA A 68 -14.07 8.85 13.54
N ALA A 69 -13.63 7.69 14.03
CA ALA A 69 -12.24 7.48 14.46
C ALA A 69 -11.25 7.65 13.30
N VAL A 70 -11.51 7.01 12.16
CA VAL A 70 -10.65 7.11 10.97
C VAL A 70 -10.58 8.55 10.43
N ARG A 71 -11.68 9.29 10.47
CA ARG A 71 -11.68 10.72 10.06
C ARG A 71 -10.85 11.57 11.00
N ARG A 72 -11.01 11.41 12.32
CA ARG A 72 -10.23 12.16 13.33
C ARG A 72 -8.73 11.96 13.16
N GLU A 73 -8.27 10.74 12.90
CA GLU A 73 -6.86 10.44 12.67
C GLU A 73 -6.31 11.14 11.42
N LYS A 74 -7.10 11.18 10.33
CA LYS A 74 -6.77 11.92 9.10
C LYS A 74 -6.78 13.45 9.28
N GLU A 75 -7.56 13.96 10.22
CA GLU A 75 -7.63 15.39 10.51
C GLU A 75 -6.52 15.84 11.46
N ALA A 76 -6.20 15.05 12.48
CA ALA A 76 -5.11 15.30 13.43
C ALA A 76 -3.73 15.35 12.75
N SER A 77 -3.58 14.64 11.64
CA SER A 77 -2.35 14.57 10.83
C SER A 77 -2.18 15.71 9.82
N ARG A 78 -3.02 16.77 9.86
CA ARG A 78 -2.86 17.96 8.99
C ARG A 78 -2.14 19.11 9.71
N PRO A 79 -0.79 19.18 9.68
CA PRO A 79 -0.04 20.31 10.24
C PRO A 79 -0.27 21.61 9.46
N ILE A 80 -0.95 21.56 8.31
CA ILE A 80 -1.12 22.70 7.41
C ILE A 80 -1.72 23.94 8.11
N ARG A 81 -2.57 23.74 9.14
CA ARG A 81 -3.14 24.85 9.95
C ARG A 81 -2.11 25.54 10.84
N LEU A 82 -1.10 24.82 11.33
CA LEU A 82 -0.02 25.41 12.13
C LEU A 82 0.99 26.19 11.27
N TRP A 83 1.15 25.81 10.00
CA TRP A 83 2.14 26.44 9.12
C TRP A 83 1.55 27.58 8.29
N LEU A 84 0.22 27.70 8.19
CA LEU A 84 -0.48 28.78 7.50
C LEU A 84 -0.01 30.21 7.90
N PRO A 85 0.12 30.58 9.19
CA PRO A 85 0.61 31.91 9.56
C PRO A 85 2.10 32.10 9.21
N ALA A 86 2.92 31.07 9.37
CA ALA A 86 4.33 31.11 8.99
C ALA A 86 4.52 31.23 7.48
N ALA A 87 3.69 30.54 6.69
CA ALA A 87 3.67 30.62 5.24
C ALA A 87 3.21 32.01 4.76
N ALA A 88 2.17 32.59 5.39
CA ALA A 88 1.72 33.94 5.07
C ALA A 88 2.81 34.99 5.38
N ALA A 89 3.50 34.86 6.53
CA ALA A 89 4.62 35.72 6.88
C ALA A 89 5.81 35.56 5.91
N ALA A 90 6.12 34.33 5.49
CA ALA A 90 7.17 34.06 4.51
C ALA A 90 6.82 34.66 3.13
N VAL A 91 5.58 34.52 2.66
CA VAL A 91 5.13 35.12 1.40
C VAL A 91 5.19 36.65 1.48
N ALA A 92 4.77 37.26 2.59
CA ALA A 92 4.86 38.70 2.79
C ALA A 92 6.32 39.18 2.80
N ALA A 93 7.23 38.46 3.49
CA ALA A 93 8.66 38.76 3.52
C ALA A 93 9.33 38.58 2.15
N CYS A 94 8.97 37.54 1.39
CA CYS A 94 9.44 37.34 0.03
C CYS A 94 8.90 38.42 -0.91
N ALA A 95 7.64 38.84 -0.76
CA ALA A 95 7.06 39.93 -1.55
C ALA A 95 7.71 41.27 -1.23
N THR A 96 8.00 41.58 0.04
CA THR A 96 8.73 42.79 0.42
C THR A 96 10.16 42.75 -0.08
N LEU A 97 10.88 41.62 0.06
CA LEU A 97 12.22 41.44 -0.52
C LEU A 97 12.20 41.53 -2.05
N ALA A 98 11.22 40.96 -2.73
CA ALA A 98 11.07 41.04 -4.18
C ALA A 98 10.77 42.48 -4.61
N LEU A 99 9.92 43.22 -3.90
CA LEU A 99 9.68 44.64 -4.16
C LEU A 99 10.93 45.49 -3.91
N LEU A 100 11.77 45.12 -2.93
CA LEU A 100 13.07 45.78 -2.69
C LEU A 100 14.08 45.45 -3.80
N ASN A 101 14.11 44.20 -4.29
CA ASN A 101 14.99 43.79 -5.39
C ASN A 101 14.46 44.21 -6.76
N LEU A 102 13.17 44.38 -7.00
CA LEU A 102 12.65 44.96 -8.26
C LEU A 102 12.99 46.45 -8.42
N ARG A 103 13.46 47.10 -7.33
CA ARG A 103 14.10 48.42 -7.38
C ARG A 103 15.61 48.38 -7.68
N ALA A 104 16.20 47.19 -7.75
CA ALA A 104 17.60 46.94 -8.05
C ALA A 104 17.70 45.89 -9.19
N ASP A 105 18.01 46.37 -10.39
CA ASP A 105 18.37 45.63 -11.61
C ASP A 105 18.62 44.10 -11.53
N GLU A 106 18.10 43.37 -12.51
CA GLU A 106 18.04 41.90 -12.64
C GLU A 106 19.34 41.13 -12.32
N PRO A 107 19.19 39.88 -11.83
CA PRO A 107 19.90 38.81 -12.52
C PRO A 107 19.04 37.56 -12.79
N ALA A 108 19.21 37.06 -14.01
CA ALA A 108 18.63 35.84 -14.56
C ALA A 108 18.87 34.60 -13.67
N VAL A 109 17.79 33.92 -13.30
CA VAL A 109 17.82 32.65 -12.57
C VAL A 109 18.09 31.51 -13.55
N ALA A 110 19.30 30.95 -13.51
CA ALA A 110 19.65 29.73 -14.21
C ALA A 110 18.86 28.54 -13.63
N SER A 111 18.00 27.93 -14.45
CA SER A 111 17.28 26.71 -14.12
C SER A 111 18.26 25.54 -13.98
N LYS A 112 18.43 25.02 -12.76
CA LYS A 112 19.19 23.80 -12.54
C LYS A 112 18.36 22.61 -13.01
N THR A 113 18.78 21.99 -14.10
CA THR A 113 18.19 20.75 -14.63
C THR A 113 18.45 19.62 -13.62
N LEU A 114 17.38 18.94 -13.20
CA LEU A 114 17.48 17.76 -12.34
C LEU A 114 18.02 16.58 -13.18
N PRO A 115 18.95 15.75 -12.64
CA PRO A 115 19.45 14.60 -13.37
C PRO A 115 18.31 13.63 -13.75
N PRO A 116 18.44 12.92 -14.88
CA PRO A 116 17.45 11.94 -15.29
C PRO A 116 17.35 10.85 -14.23
N VAL A 117 16.17 10.70 -13.64
CA VAL A 117 15.85 9.53 -12.83
C VAL A 117 15.81 8.33 -13.79
N PRO A 118 16.68 7.32 -13.63
CA PRO A 118 16.63 6.15 -14.49
C PRO A 118 15.27 5.47 -14.32
N ALA A 119 14.62 5.15 -15.44
CA ALA A 119 13.37 4.40 -15.50
C ALA A 119 13.54 2.91 -15.12
N SER A 120 14.50 2.59 -14.26
CA SER A 120 14.54 1.30 -13.60
C SER A 120 13.42 1.28 -12.57
N PHE A 121 12.27 0.84 -13.05
CA PHE A 121 11.15 0.38 -12.24
C PHE A 121 11.68 -0.51 -11.10
N GLU A 122 11.57 -0.05 -9.85
CA GLU A 122 11.89 -0.86 -8.68
C GLU A 122 10.84 -1.98 -8.56
N VAL A 123 11.08 -3.09 -9.26
CA VAL A 123 10.23 -4.29 -9.32
C VAL A 123 9.92 -4.86 -7.92
N ASP A 124 10.71 -4.50 -6.91
CA ASP A 124 10.56 -5.00 -5.54
C ASP A 124 9.30 -4.47 -4.83
N ARG A 125 8.85 -3.24 -5.14
CA ARG A 125 7.62 -2.66 -4.55
C ARG A 125 6.33 -3.27 -5.06
N ASP A 126 6.36 -3.90 -6.24
CA ASP A 126 5.18 -4.47 -6.90
C ASP A 126 4.93 -5.95 -6.57
N GLN A 127 5.81 -6.59 -5.80
CA GLN A 127 5.63 -8.00 -5.41
C GLN A 127 4.39 -8.22 -4.53
N ALA A 128 3.97 -7.20 -3.78
CA ALA A 128 2.72 -7.22 -3.02
C ALA A 128 1.48 -7.10 -3.92
N TYR A 129 1.59 -6.39 -5.06
CA TYR A 129 0.48 -6.16 -5.99
C TYR A 129 0.05 -7.46 -6.70
N VAL A 130 1.02 -8.31 -7.05
CA VAL A 130 0.76 -9.59 -7.75
C VAL A 130 0.27 -10.69 -6.80
N ALA A 131 0.64 -10.65 -5.51
CA ALA A 131 0.21 -11.63 -4.52
C ALA A 131 -1.29 -11.54 -4.19
N ALA A 132 -1.86 -10.32 -4.23
CA ALA A 132 -3.26 -10.06 -3.91
C ALA A 132 -4.23 -10.30 -5.08
N SER A 133 -3.73 -10.40 -6.31
CA SER A 133 -4.53 -10.82 -7.46
C SER A 133 -4.68 -12.34 -7.47
N ASP A 134 -5.73 -12.85 -6.81
CA ASP A 134 -6.24 -14.20 -7.06
C ASP A 134 -6.88 -14.22 -8.47
N PRO A 135 -6.28 -14.89 -9.48
CA PRO A 135 -6.83 -14.95 -10.83
C PRO A 135 -8.14 -15.75 -10.94
N PHE A 136 -8.61 -16.36 -9.84
CA PHE A 136 -9.85 -17.14 -9.77
C PHE A 136 -10.83 -16.66 -8.68
N GLY A 137 -10.51 -15.56 -7.98
CA GLY A 137 -11.42 -14.92 -7.02
C GLY A 137 -12.51 -14.10 -7.76
N PRO A 138 -13.63 -13.75 -7.10
CA PRO A 138 -14.75 -13.04 -7.74
C PRO A 138 -14.45 -11.58 -8.17
N GLY A 139 -13.21 -11.12 -8.01
CA GLY A 139 -12.75 -9.82 -8.50
C GLY A 139 -11.33 -9.50 -8.01
N PRO A 140 -10.65 -8.51 -8.64
CA PRO A 140 -9.36 -8.05 -8.15
C PRO A 140 -9.52 -7.43 -6.75
N VAL A 141 -8.78 -7.93 -5.76
CA VAL A 141 -8.66 -7.26 -4.45
C VAL A 141 -7.77 -6.04 -4.66
N VAL A 142 -8.38 -4.94 -5.09
CA VAL A 142 -7.69 -3.65 -5.20
C VAL A 142 -7.55 -3.10 -3.78
N LEU A 143 -6.45 -3.43 -3.10
CA LEU A 143 -5.99 -2.59 -2.00
C LEU A 143 -5.64 -1.23 -2.61
N ALA A 144 -6.48 -0.23 -2.33
CA ALA A 144 -6.26 1.11 -2.79
C ALA A 144 -4.90 1.59 -2.24
N ALA A 145 -3.88 1.60 -3.10
CA ALA A 145 -2.69 2.40 -2.87
C ALA A 145 -3.20 3.84 -2.71
N GLY A 146 -3.23 4.31 -1.47
CA GLY A 146 -3.68 5.64 -1.12
C GLY A 146 -2.75 6.66 -1.76
N TYR A 147 -3.02 7.04 -3.00
CA TYR A 147 -2.39 8.20 -3.60
C TYR A 147 -3.00 9.44 -2.97
N GLY A 148 -2.21 10.10 -2.13
CA GLY A 148 -2.47 11.47 -1.71
C GLY A 148 -2.63 12.34 -2.94
N ARG A 149 -3.87 12.75 -3.23
CA ARG A 149 -4.15 13.85 -4.14
C ARG A 149 -3.66 15.12 -3.46
N ARG A 150 -2.71 15.79 -4.11
CA ARG A 150 -2.43 17.22 -3.89
C ARG A 150 -3.55 18.04 -4.53
#